data_AF-A0A930RV74-F1
#
_entry.id   AF-A0A930RV74-F1
#
_cell.length_a   1.000
_cell.length_b   1.000
_cell.length_c   1.000
_cell.angle_alpha   90.00
_cell.angle_beta   90.00
_cell.angle_gamma   90.00
#
_symmetry.space_group_name_H-M   'P 1'
#
loop_
_entity.id
_entity.type
_entity.pdbx_description
1 polymer ?
#
loop_
_entity_poly.entity_id
_entity_poly.type
_entity_poly.pdbx_seq_one_letter_code
_entity_poly.pdbx_strand_id
1 'polypeptide(L)' 'MARLEDKFKSEITKELMTKFEYSSVMQVPKIEKIVINMGVGDAVQNSKALDNAVAELALISG' A
#
# COMPACT_ATOMS: atom_id res chain seq x y z
N MET A 1 -5.14 5.05 -17.26
CA MET A 1 -5.36 4.28 -16.01
C MET A 1 -4.07 4.33 -15.20
N ALA A 2 -4.11 3.97 -13.92
CA ALA A 2 -2.91 4.00 -13.08
C ALA A 2 -1.96 2.86 -13.51
N ARG A 3 -0.68 3.17 -13.75
CA ARG A 3 0.34 2.22 -14.24
C ARG A 3 0.36 0.88 -13.49
N LEU A 4 0.20 0.92 -12.17
CA LEU A 4 0.22 -0.27 -11.31
C LEU A 4 -1.05 -1.12 -11.47
N GLU A 5 -2.20 -0.48 -11.66
CA GLU A 5 -3.48 -1.16 -11.88
C GLU A 5 -3.47 -1.91 -13.22
N ASP A 6 -2.95 -1.28 -14.27
CA ASP A 6 -2.83 -1.89 -15.59
C ASP A 6 -1.92 -3.12 -15.54
N LYS A 7 -0.74 -2.98 -14.93
CA LYS A 7 0.19 -4.10 -14.73
C LYS A 7 -0.42 -5.24 -13.91
N PHE A 8 -1.21 -4.91 -12.88
CA PHE A 8 -1.88 -5.91 -12.06
C PHE A 8 -2.89 -6.72 -12.87
N LYS A 9 -3.71 -6.05 -13.68
CA LYS A 9 -4.75 -6.68 -14.51
C LYS A 9 -4.18 -7.47 -15.70
N SER A 10 -3.10 -6.99 -16.34
CA SER A 10 -2.57 -7.58 -17.57
C SER A 10 -1.61 -8.75 -17.34
N GLU A 11 -0.68 -8.59 -16.39
CA GLU A 11 0.46 -9.50 -16.18
C GLU A 11 0.28 -10.30 -14.90
N ILE A 12 0.19 -9.61 -13.76
CA ILE A 12 0.25 -10.25 -12.43
C ILE A 12 -0.93 -11.21 -12.22
N THR A 13 -2.13 -10.83 -12.65
CA THR A 13 -3.32 -11.70 -12.53
C THR A 13 -3.14 -13.02 -13.28
N LYS A 14 -2.53 -13.00 -14.48
CA LYS A 14 -2.31 -14.21 -15.29
C LYS A 14 -1.23 -15.09 -14.69
N GLU A 15 -0.13 -14.49 -14.24
CA GLU A 15 0.95 -15.22 -13.57
C GLU A 15 0.47 -15.90 -12.29
N LEU A 16 -0.36 -15.22 -11.49
CA LEU A 16 -0.92 -15.77 -10.26
C LEU A 16 -1.94 -16.90 -10.53
N MET A 17 -2.81 -16.74 -11.54
CA MET A 17 -3.74 -17.81 -11.96
C MET A 17 -2.98 -19.08 -12.35
N THR A 18 -1.90 -18.97 -13.13
CA THR A 18 -1.10 -20.12 -13.56
C THR A 18 -0.30 -20.72 -12.42
N LYS A 19 0.30 -19.89 -11.56
CA LYS A 19 1.17 -20.36 -10.47
C LYS A 19 0.41 -21.07 -9.35
N PHE A 20 -0.82 -20.63 -9.08
CA PHE A 20 -1.64 -21.16 -7.98
C PHE A 20 -2.86 -21.96 -8.46
N GLU A 21 -2.95 -22.19 -9.78
CA GLU A 21 -4.00 -22.98 -10.44
C GLU A 21 -5.43 -22.60 -10.00
N TYR A 22 -5.68 -21.30 -9.85
CA TYR A 22 -7.00 -20.80 -9.47
C TYR A 22 -8.04 -21.09 -10.56
N SER A 23 -9.22 -21.56 -10.15
CA SER A 23 -10.31 -21.90 -11.07
C SER A 23 -11.11 -20.67 -11.53
N SER A 24 -10.97 -19.54 -10.81
CA SER A 24 -11.69 -18.30 -11.11
C SER A 24 -10.77 -17.09 -10.95
N VAL A 25 -10.88 -16.16 -11.91
CA VAL A 25 -10.15 -14.88 -11.91
C VAL A 25 -10.45 -14.05 -10.65
N MET A 26 -11.62 -14.25 -10.03
CA MET A 26 -12.01 -13.56 -8.80
C MET A 26 -11.27 -14.06 -7.55
N GLN A 27 -10.61 -15.21 -7.61
CA GLN A 27 -9.81 -15.76 -6.51
C GLN A 27 -8.41 -15.13 -6.43
N VAL A 28 -7.98 -14.42 -7.47
CA VAL A 28 -6.66 -13.78 -7.48
C VAL A 28 -6.60 -12.73 -6.36
N PRO A 29 -5.63 -12.81 -5.43
CA PRO A 29 -5.48 -11.86 -4.35
C PRO A 29 -5.30 -10.43 -4.85
N LYS A 30 -5.97 -9.46 -4.23
CA LYS A 30 -5.92 -8.03 -4.58
C LYS A 30 -5.39 -7.22 -3.40
N ILE A 31 -4.80 -6.07 -3.70
CA ILE A 31 -4.41 -5.10 -2.67
C ILE A 31 -5.65 -4.32 -2.23
N GLU A 32 -6.06 -4.47 -0.98
CA GLU A 32 -7.24 -3.79 -0.43
C GLU A 32 -6.90 -2.39 0.11
N LYS A 33 -5.84 -2.28 0.91
CA LYS A 33 -5.36 -1.00 1.45
C LYS A 33 -3.88 -1.06 1.81
N ILE A 34 -3.24 0.11 1.83
CA ILE A 34 -1.89 0.30 2.35
C ILE A 34 -1.99 1.24 3.54
N VAL A 35 -1.54 0.79 4.72
CA VAL A 35 -1.54 1.60 5.94
C VAL A 35 -0.08 1.96 6.25
N ILE A 36 0.21 3.25 6.34
CA ILE A 36 1.52 3.76 6.74
C ILE A 36 1.44 4.13 8.21
N ASN A 37 2.29 3.51 9.03
CA ASN A 37 2.39 3.80 10.45
C ASN A 37 3.77 4.38 10.75
N MET A 38 3.80 5.43 11.57
CA MET A 38 5.04 6.02 12.05
C MET A 38 5.00 6.15 13.57
N GLY A 39 5.90 5.44 14.24
CA GLY A 39 6.06 5.53 15.69
C GLY A 39 6.92 6.71 16.06
N VAL A 40 6.33 7.75 16.66
CA VAL A 40 7.06 8.92 17.17
C VAL A 40 7.15 8.80 18.69
N GLY A 41 8.12 8.04 19.19
CA GLY A 41 8.27 7.77 20.63
C GLY A 41 8.51 9.02 21.47
N ASP A 42 9.22 10.00 20.93
CA ASP A 42 9.54 11.27 21.60
C ASP A 42 8.39 12.29 21.55
N ALA A 43 7.29 12.00 20.82
CA ALA A 43 6.15 12.90 20.70
C ALA A 43 5.42 13.15 22.02
N VAL A 44 5.53 12.23 22.98
CA VAL A 44 4.94 12.39 24.32
C VAL A 44 5.60 13.56 25.08
N GLN A 45 6.89 13.80 24.83
CA GLN A 45 7.65 14.87 25.47
C GLN A 45 7.75 16.13 24.60
N ASN A 46 7.64 16.00 23.27
CA ASN A 46 7.76 17.10 22.33
C ASN A 46 6.67 17.05 21.24
N SER A 47 5.61 17.85 21.42
CA SER A 47 4.50 17.95 20.46
C SER A 47 4.93 18.42 19.07
N LYS A 48 5.98 19.23 18.95
CA LYS A 48 6.50 19.68 17.64
C LYS A 48 7.08 18.54 16.83
N ALA A 49 7.63 17.51 17.49
CA ALA A 49 8.15 16.34 16.80
C ALA A 49 7.01 15.57 16.13
N LEU A 50 5.83 15.49 16.75
CA LEU A 50 4.64 14.90 16.17
C LEU A 50 4.17 15.69 14.94
N ASP A 51 4.08 17.01 15.05
CA ASP A 51 3.62 17.88 13.95
C ASP A 51 4.53 17.77 12.72
N ASN A 52 5.85 17.74 12.93
CA ASN A 52 6.82 17.53 11.85
C ASN A 52 6.63 16.16 11.20
N ALA A 53 6.42 15.12 12.00
CA ALA A 53 6.22 13.78 11.50
C ALA A 53 4.93 13.68 10.65
N VAL A 54 3.83 14.30 11.11
CA VAL A 54 2.59 14.37 10.33
C VAL A 54 2.81 15.11 9.00
N ALA A 55 3.55 16.22 9.02
CA ALA A 55 3.87 16.96 7.81
C ALA A 55 4.73 16.14 6.82
N GLU A 56 5.72 15.40 7.31
CA GLU A 56 6.54 14.51 6.49
C GLU A 56 5.73 13.37 5.89
N LEU A 57 4.88 12.71 6.68
CA LEU A 57 4.00 11.68 6.15
C LEU A 57 3.05 12.22 5.09
N ALA A 58 2.47 13.41 5.31
CA ALA A 58 1.60 14.04 4.32
C ALA A 58 2.36 14.34 3.01
N LEU A 59 3.61 14.81 3.09
CA LEU A 59 4.45 15.01 1.89
C LEU A 59 4.76 13.70 1.15
N ILE A 60 4.90 12.59 1.87
CA ILE A 60 5.24 11.28 1.28
C ILE A 60 3.99 10.60 0.68
N SER A 61 2.88 10.59 1.41
CA SER A 61 1.67 9.85 1.01
C SER A 61 0.70 10.67 0.17
N GLY A 62 0.82 12.01 0.20
CA GLY A 62 -0.07 12.93 -0.52
C GLY A 62 -1.39 13.16 0.20
#